data_AF-A0A3D2UYK6-F1
#
_entry.id   AF-A0A3D2UYK6-F1
#
_cell.length_a   1.000
_cell.length_b   1.000
_cell.length_c   1.000
_cell.angle_alpha   90.00
_cell.angle_beta   90.00
_cell.angle_gamma   90.00
#
_symmetry.space_group_name_H-M   'P 1'
#
loop_
_entity.id
_entity.type
_entity.pdbx_description
1 polymer ?
#
loop_
_entity_poly.entity_id
_entity_poly.type
_entity_poly.pdbx_seq_one_letter_code
_entity_poly.pdbx_strand_id
1 'polypeptide(L)'
;LIGPGIGQSTYGGCMMIYPPRPIPDIWQDPRISLSETLEEKLLEAAFFHSKEKNVTVVAPCAPRITWRRLARKYGKRIIHIPLKRFSNQTIEKIRRFHVLNGKNIRSYAQRFIQDI
;
A
#
# COMPACT_ATOMS: atom_id res chain seq x y z
N LEU A 1 18.91 -8.69 -5.87
CA LEU A 1 18.43 -10.08 -6.07
C LEU A 1 18.75 -10.87 -4.82
N ILE A 2 17.87 -11.79 -4.40
CA ILE A 2 18.10 -12.64 -3.21
C ILE A 2 18.24 -14.12 -3.55
N GLY A 3 17.99 -14.50 -4.81
CA GLY A 3 18.16 -15.86 -5.32
C GLY A 3 17.85 -15.93 -6.81
N PRO A 4 18.05 -17.11 -7.46
CA PRO A 4 17.79 -17.29 -8.88
C PRO A 4 16.33 -17.01 -9.22
N GLY A 5 16.08 -15.95 -10.00
CA GLY A 5 14.73 -15.52 -10.38
C GLY A 5 13.92 -14.85 -9.25
N ILE A 6 14.56 -14.40 -8.17
CA ILE A 6 13.90 -13.78 -7.02
C ILE A 6 14.45 -12.36 -6.80
N GLY A 7 13.66 -11.37 -7.18
CA GLY A 7 13.88 -9.96 -6.84
C GLY A 7 13.30 -9.64 -5.48
N GLN A 8 14.02 -8.86 -4.67
CA GLN A 8 13.50 -8.27 -3.44
C GLN A 8 13.47 -6.76 -3.61
N SER A 9 12.39 -6.13 -3.15
CA SER A 9 12.27 -4.67 -3.11
C SER A 9 11.47 -4.25 -1.88
N THR A 10 11.48 -2.94 -1.61
CA THR A 10 10.78 -2.33 -0.49
C THR A 10 9.81 -1.28 -0.99
N TYR A 11 8.58 -1.31 -0.46
CA TYR A 11 7.58 -0.29 -0.73
C TYR A 11 7.92 1.00 0.05
N GLY A 12 7.75 2.14 -0.62
CA GLY A 12 7.71 3.47 0.03
C GLY A 12 6.39 3.70 0.78
N GLY A 13 5.31 3.09 0.28
CA GLY A 13 3.98 3.03 0.86
C GLY A 13 3.15 2.01 0.08
N CYS A 14 2.04 1.57 0.64
CA CYS A 14 1.16 0.63 -0.05
C CYS A 14 -0.31 0.97 0.22
N MET A 15 -1.16 0.64 -0.76
CA MET A 15 -2.60 0.63 -0.61
C MET A 15 -3.06 -0.82 -0.65
N MET A 16 -3.86 -1.22 0.32
CA MET A 16 -4.43 -2.56 0.41
C MET A 16 -5.96 -2.45 0.44
N ILE A 17 -6.64 -3.34 -0.27
CA ILE A 17 -8.11 -3.38 -0.34
C ILE A 17 -8.62 -4.79 -0.04
N TYR A 18 -9.76 -4.85 0.64
CA TYR A 18 -10.49 -6.09 0.87
C TYR A 18 -11.99 -5.89 0.55
N PRO A 19 -12.66 -6.83 -0.14
CA PRO A 19 -12.08 -8.02 -0.78
C PRO A 19 -11.11 -7.66 -1.93
N PRO A 20 -10.11 -8.50 -2.23
CA PRO A 20 -9.18 -8.26 -3.33
C PRO A 20 -9.94 -8.13 -4.65
N ARG A 21 -9.59 -7.11 -5.43
CA ARG A 21 -10.19 -6.88 -6.75
C ARG A 21 -9.16 -6.25 -7.68
N PRO A 22 -9.30 -6.42 -9.01
CA PRO A 22 -8.45 -5.73 -9.97
C PRO A 22 -8.56 -4.21 -9.77
N ILE A 23 -7.42 -3.56 -9.58
CA ILE A 23 -7.29 -2.11 -9.56
C ILE A 23 -6.41 -1.75 -10.76
N PRO A 24 -6.90 -0.93 -11.71
CA PRO A 24 -6.09 -0.41 -12.81
C PRO A 24 -4.88 0.37 -12.30
N ASP A 25 -3.95 0.69 -13.20
CA ASP A 25 -2.81 1.52 -12.82
C ASP A 25 -3.25 2.89 -12.30
N ILE A 26 -3.16 3.06 -10.99
CA ILE A 26 -3.60 4.28 -10.29
C ILE A 26 -2.75 5.50 -10.69
N TRP A 27 -1.52 5.30 -11.16
CA TRP A 27 -0.62 6.39 -11.51
C TRP A 27 -1.09 7.10 -12.78
N GLN A 28 -1.70 6.35 -13.69
CA GLN A 28 -2.18 6.83 -14.99
C GLN A 28 -3.71 6.99 -15.06
N ASP A 29 -4.45 6.66 -13.98
CA ASP A 29 -5.90 6.75 -13.97
C ASP A 29 -6.37 8.23 -13.93
N PRO A 30 -7.03 8.74 -15.00
CA PRO A 30 -7.48 10.13 -15.05
C PRO A 30 -8.60 10.44 -14.06
N ARG A 31 -9.26 9.42 -13.46
CA ARG A 31 -10.29 9.60 -12.43
C ARG A 31 -9.69 9.92 -11.06
N ILE A 32 -8.39 9.68 -10.89
CA ILE A 32 -7.62 9.89 -9.65
C ILE A 32 -6.65 11.04 -9.92
N SER A 33 -7.13 12.28 -9.97
CA SER A 33 -6.37 13.42 -10.49
C SER A 33 -6.25 14.60 -9.53
N LEU A 34 -6.72 14.45 -8.29
CA LEU A 34 -6.74 15.55 -7.31
C LEU A 34 -5.48 15.63 -6.44
N SER A 35 -4.66 14.57 -6.45
CA SER A 35 -3.48 14.45 -5.60
C SER A 35 -2.26 15.15 -6.18
N GLU A 36 -1.47 15.78 -5.31
CA GLU A 36 -0.23 16.46 -5.70
C GLU A 36 1.03 15.62 -5.37
N THR A 37 0.96 14.78 -4.34
CA THR A 37 2.09 13.95 -3.88
C THR A 37 1.83 12.45 -4.07
N LEU A 38 2.89 11.63 -4.01
CA LEU A 38 2.77 10.18 -4.16
C LEU A 38 1.90 9.55 -3.07
N GLU A 39 2.04 10.02 -1.83
CA GLU A 39 1.22 9.58 -0.71
C GLU A 39 -0.23 10.04 -0.85
N GLU A 40 -0.49 11.23 -1.37
CA GLU A 40 -1.86 11.67 -1.67
C GLU A 40 -2.47 10.82 -2.79
N LYS A 41 -1.70 10.47 -3.83
CA LYS A 41 -2.15 9.60 -4.93
C LYS A 41 -2.58 8.23 -4.43
N LEU A 42 -1.80 7.63 -3.51
CA LEU A 42 -2.16 6.37 -2.86
C LEU A 42 -3.44 6.50 -2.02
N LEU A 43 -3.59 7.62 -1.29
CA LEU A 43 -4.79 7.88 -0.50
C LEU A 43 -6.02 8.11 -1.38
N GLU A 44 -5.90 8.88 -2.46
CA GLU A 44 -6.96 9.12 -3.41
C GLU A 44 -7.44 7.83 -4.06
N ALA A 45 -6.52 6.99 -4.52
CA ALA A 45 -6.83 5.66 -5.03
C ALA A 45 -7.57 4.82 -3.98
N ALA A 46 -7.12 4.86 -2.71
CA ALA A 46 -7.79 4.14 -1.63
C ALA A 46 -9.22 4.66 -1.39
N PHE A 47 -9.42 5.97 -1.43
CA PHE A 47 -10.73 6.59 -1.24
C PHE A 47 -11.67 6.30 -2.42
N PHE A 48 -11.17 6.37 -3.65
CA PHE A 48 -11.93 6.09 -4.85
C PHE A 48 -12.33 4.61 -4.93
N HIS A 49 -11.40 3.71 -4.62
CA HIS A 49 -11.65 2.28 -4.74
C HIS A 49 -12.30 1.65 -3.49
N SER A 50 -12.21 2.24 -2.31
CA SER A 50 -12.84 1.64 -1.12
C SER A 50 -14.37 1.65 -1.25
N LYS A 51 -15.00 0.52 -0.95
CA LYS A 51 -16.47 0.44 -0.78
C LYS A 51 -16.91 0.99 0.59
N GLU A 52 -16.02 0.95 1.57
CA GLU A 52 -16.30 1.39 2.93
C GLU A 52 -16.20 2.91 3.08
N LYS A 53 -16.99 3.47 4.01
CA LYS A 53 -16.91 4.91 4.35
C LYS A 53 -15.65 5.23 5.14
N ASN A 54 -15.19 4.29 5.97
CA ASN A 54 -14.01 4.45 6.80
C ASN A 54 -12.81 3.82 6.10
N VAL A 55 -11.73 4.57 5.95
CA VAL A 55 -10.47 4.11 5.37
C VAL A 55 -9.38 4.29 6.41
N THR A 56 -8.75 3.18 6.79
CA THR A 56 -7.65 3.19 7.76
C THR A 56 -6.38 3.70 7.10
N VAL A 57 -5.78 4.72 7.71
CA VAL A 57 -4.49 5.27 7.29
C VAL A 57 -3.48 4.98 8.38
N VAL A 58 -2.47 4.18 8.04
CA VAL A 58 -1.33 3.90 8.93
C VAL A 58 -0.18 4.79 8.53
N ALA A 59 0.20 5.74 9.39
CA ALA A 59 1.22 6.74 9.06
C ALA A 59 2.00 7.19 10.32
N PRO A 60 3.26 7.62 10.19
CA PRO A 60 4.05 8.12 11.31
C PRO A 60 3.56 9.49 11.82
N CYS A 61 2.89 10.26 10.97
CA CYS A 61 2.30 11.55 11.30
C CYS A 61 0.77 11.48 11.36
N ALA A 62 0.17 12.45 12.04
CA ALA A 62 -1.28 12.62 12.03
C ALA A 62 -1.78 13.03 10.62
N PRO A 63 -3.03 12.70 10.23
CA PRO A 63 -3.55 13.06 8.93
C PRO A 63 -3.54 14.56 8.67
N ARG A 64 -2.86 14.95 7.59
CA ARG A 64 -2.79 16.34 7.13
C ARG A 64 -4.17 16.87 6.80
N ILE A 65 -4.32 18.19 6.81
CA ILE A 65 -5.59 18.84 6.43
C ILE A 65 -5.93 18.52 4.97
N THR A 66 -4.93 18.48 4.09
CA THR A 66 -5.11 18.11 2.67
C THR A 66 -5.70 16.71 2.53
N TRP A 67 -5.17 15.72 3.25
CA TRP A 67 -5.68 14.34 3.24
C TRP A 67 -7.15 14.26 3.70
N ARG A 68 -7.51 15.02 4.75
CA ARG A 68 -8.90 15.07 5.24
C ARG A 68 -9.84 15.74 4.24
N ARG A 69 -9.40 16.79 3.56
CA ARG A 69 -10.17 17.43 2.48
C ARG A 69 -10.35 16.48 1.30
N LEU A 70 -9.29 15.78 0.91
CA LEU A 70 -9.32 14.77 -0.14
C LEU A 70 -10.31 13.65 0.19
N ALA A 71 -10.22 13.06 1.39
CA ALA A 71 -11.17 12.04 1.85
C ALA A 71 -12.63 12.52 1.78
N ARG A 72 -12.91 13.76 2.20
CA ARG A 72 -14.25 14.34 2.15
C ARG A 72 -14.81 14.45 0.72
N LYS A 73 -13.98 14.78 -0.28
CA LYS A 73 -14.42 14.81 -1.69
C LYS A 73 -14.93 13.45 -2.17
N TYR A 74 -14.39 12.36 -1.62
CA TYR A 74 -14.81 10.99 -1.91
C TYR A 74 -15.83 10.43 -0.90
N GLY A 75 -16.38 11.26 0.00
CA GLY A 75 -17.32 10.81 1.02
C GLY A 75 -16.72 9.85 2.06
N LYS A 76 -15.39 9.88 2.24
CA LYS A 76 -14.64 9.00 3.15
C LYS A 76 -14.25 9.68 4.45
N ARG A 77 -13.99 8.85 5.46
CA ARG A 77 -13.43 9.24 6.76
C ARG A 77 -12.10 8.50 6.98
N ILE A 78 -11.09 9.24 7.41
CA ILE A 78 -9.79 8.67 7.75
C ILE A 78 -9.84 8.16 9.19
N ILE A 79 -9.52 6.89 9.39
CA ILE A 79 -9.22 6.30 10.70
C ILE A 79 -7.71 6.20 10.83
N HIS A 80 -7.10 7.07 11.63
CA HIS A 80 -5.65 7.10 11.78
C HIS A 80 -5.17 6.07 12.81
N ILE A 81 -4.22 5.24 12.40
CA ILE A 81 -3.45 4.39 13.31
C ILE A 81 -2.00 4.86 13.22
N PRO A 82 -1.40 5.35 14.32
CA PRO A 82 0.01 5.73 14.32
C PRO A 82 0.90 4.54 13.97
N LEU A 83 1.84 4.73 13.04
CA LEU A 83 2.76 3.66 12.59
C LEU A 83 3.54 3.04 13.76
N LYS A 84 3.87 3.84 14.77
CA LYS A 84 4.56 3.40 16.01
C LYS A 84 3.79 2.38 16.86
N ARG A 85 2.50 2.10 16.55
CA ARG A 85 1.74 1.02 17.20
C ARG A 85 2.14 -0.37 16.69
N PHE A 86 2.92 -0.45 15.62
CA PHE A 86 3.42 -1.69 15.06
C PHE A 86 4.91 -1.85 15.38
N SER A 87 5.36 -3.08 15.64
CA SER A 87 6.79 -3.38 15.78
C SER A 87 7.53 -3.10 14.47
N ASN A 88 8.82 -2.74 14.54
CA ASN A 88 9.67 -2.59 13.36
C ASN A 88 9.67 -3.85 12.48
N GLN A 89 9.72 -5.04 13.08
CA GLN A 89 9.65 -6.33 12.37
C GLN A 89 8.39 -6.45 11.50
N THR A 90 7.21 -6.16 12.08
CA THR A 90 5.92 -6.12 11.34
C THR A 90 5.96 -5.10 10.19
N ILE A 91 6.49 -3.91 10.43
CA ILE A 91 6.59 -2.87 9.38
C ILE A 91 7.49 -3.35 8.24
N GLU A 92 8.65 -3.94 8.55
CA GLU A 92 9.57 -4.46 7.55
C GLU A 92 8.94 -5.60 6.74
N LYS A 93 8.21 -6.51 7.39
CA LYS A 93 7.46 -7.57 6.70
C LYS A 93 6.47 -7.02 5.69
N ILE A 94 5.69 -6.01 6.07
CA ILE A 94 4.68 -5.40 5.18
C ILE A 94 5.34 -4.65 4.01
N ARG A 95 6.48 -3.99 4.26
CA ARG A 95 7.17 -3.19 3.24
C ARG A 95 7.97 -4.04 2.27
N ARG A 96 8.44 -5.23 2.67
CA ARG A 96 9.26 -6.09 1.83
C ARG A 96 8.40 -6.96 0.93
N PHE A 97 8.67 -6.93 -0.36
CA PHE A 97 8.01 -7.80 -1.32
C PHE A 97 9.00 -8.45 -2.26
N HIS A 98 8.55 -9.55 -2.85
CA HIS A 98 9.36 -10.39 -3.72
C HIS A 98 8.70 -10.51 -5.09
N VAL A 99 9.47 -10.27 -6.13
CA VAL A 99 9.06 -10.50 -7.52
C VAL A 99 9.68 -11.81 -7.96
N LEU A 100 8.83 -12.76 -8.31
CA LEU A 100 9.23 -14.08 -8.78
C LEU A 100 9.16 -14.13 -10.30
N ASN A 101 10.28 -14.44 -10.94
CA ASN A 101 10.38 -14.56 -12.39
C ASN A 101 9.84 -15.92 -12.89
N GLY A 102 8.56 -16.20 -12.62
CA GLY A 102 7.89 -17.42 -13.05
C GLY A 102 7.24 -18.21 -11.91
N LYS A 103 6.27 -19.05 -12.29
CA LYS A 103 5.54 -19.92 -11.34
C LYS A 103 6.46 -21.00 -10.73
N ASN A 104 7.38 -21.53 -11.51
CA ASN A 104 8.36 -22.54 -11.08
C ASN A 104 9.25 -22.03 -9.93
N ILE A 105 9.55 -20.74 -9.86
CA ILE A 105 10.36 -20.14 -8.79
C ILE A 105 9.70 -20.34 -7.42
N ARG A 106 8.35 -20.36 -7.35
CA ARG A 106 7.59 -20.53 -6.10
C ARG A 106 7.95 -21.82 -5.36
N SER A 107 8.36 -22.88 -6.07
CA SER A 107 8.68 -24.16 -5.44
C SER A 107 9.92 -24.12 -4.55
N TYR A 108 10.81 -23.14 -4.77
CA TYR A 108 12.06 -23.01 -4.00
C TYR A 108 12.27 -21.62 -3.40
N ALA A 109 11.40 -20.64 -3.70
CA ALA A 109 11.56 -19.26 -3.23
C ALA A 109 11.67 -19.13 -1.72
N GLN A 110 10.97 -19.98 -0.97
CA GLN A 110 11.02 -20.01 0.50
C GLN A 110 12.43 -20.26 1.06
N ARG A 111 13.32 -20.92 0.31
CA ARG A 111 14.72 -21.14 0.74
C ARG A 111 15.52 -19.83 0.79
N PHE A 112 15.05 -18.80 0.09
CA PHE A 112 15.72 -17.50 -0.02
C PHE A 112 14.96 -16.38 0.71
N ILE A 113 13.65 -16.52 0.90
CA ILE A 113 12.82 -15.55 1.61
C ILE A 113 12.93 -15.84 3.11
N GLN A 114 13.59 -14.96 3.84
CA GLN A 114 13.74 -15.08 5.28
C GLN A 114 12.47 -14.65 6.02
N ASP A 115 12.10 -15.41 7.04
CA ASP A 115 11.13 -14.97 8.04
C ASP A 115 11.81 -13.95 8.96
N ILE A 116 11.47 -12.67 8.75
CA ILE A 116 11.98 -11.56 9.57
C ILE A 116 11.38 -11.62 10.96
#